data_AF-A0A564W5B3-F1
#
_entry.id   AF-A0A564W5B3-F1
#
_cell.length_a   1.000
_cell.length_b   1.000
_cell.length_c   1.000
_cell.angle_alpha   90.00
_cell.angle_beta   90.00
_cell.angle_gamma   90.00
#
_symmetry.space_group_name_H-M   'P 1'
#
loop_
_entity.id
_entity.type
_entity.pdbx_description
1 polymer ?
#
loop_
_entity_poly.entity_id
_entity_poly.type
_entity_poly.pdbx_seq_one_letter_code
_entity_poly.pdbx_strand_id
1 'polypeptide(L)'
;MADKRDYYEVLGVDKNADDATLKKAYRKLAKKYHPDVNPGDKEAEAKFKEATEAYSVLSDADKRRQYDQFGHAAFENGGGGGAGGFGGFDFNGADMGDIFGDIFGDLFGGGGRNRRANNGPMKGANLRARVNITFEEAVFGCEKELEIVLKDECTTCHGTGAKPGTSPVTCPKCKGQGQIVYTQQSMFGMVRNVQTCPDCNGTGKVIKDKCNACHGTGYTSSRKKIQVSVPAGIDNGQCIRIREKGEPGTNGGPRGDLLVEVNVARHPIFQRQDMNIFSTAPITFAQAALGGEMRINTVDGEVAYEVKPGTQTDTRIRLKGKGVPSLRNKNVRGDHYVTLVVQTPTNLNEEAKKALEAFDAACGNRPAADSTAETSEKSEKTEKKKKGFREKVKEIFEE
;
A
#
# COMPACT_ATOMS: atom_id res chain seq x y z
N MET A 1 -7.34 30.24 -44.24
CA MET A 1 -6.78 28.95 -43.82
C MET A 1 -5.50 29.30 -43.08
N ALA A 2 -5.48 29.27 -41.75
CA ALA A 2 -4.24 29.53 -41.02
C ALA A 2 -3.38 28.26 -41.16
N ASP A 3 -2.27 28.35 -41.87
CA ASP A 3 -1.30 27.25 -41.96
C ASP A 3 -0.84 26.88 -40.55
N LYS A 4 -1.06 25.61 -40.16
CA LYS A 4 -0.55 25.08 -38.89
C LYS A 4 0.97 25.13 -38.89
N ARG A 5 1.56 25.46 -37.74
CA ARG A 5 3.01 25.55 -37.59
C ARG A 5 3.63 24.16 -37.63
N ASP A 6 4.79 24.06 -38.28
CA ASP A 6 5.49 22.79 -38.40
C ASP A 6 5.87 22.23 -37.01
N TYR A 7 5.68 20.94 -36.80
CA TYR A 7 5.92 20.31 -35.50
C TYR A 7 7.37 20.39 -35.02
N TYR A 8 8.35 20.43 -35.92
CA TYR A 8 9.75 20.65 -35.56
C TYR A 8 9.98 22.09 -35.10
N GLU A 9 9.32 23.07 -35.71
CA GLU A 9 9.34 24.47 -35.27
C GLU A 9 8.63 24.69 -33.94
N VAL A 10 7.53 23.97 -33.70
CA VAL A 10 6.79 24.01 -32.43
C VAL A 10 7.67 23.50 -31.28
N LEU A 11 8.40 22.40 -31.50
CA LEU A 11 9.35 21.88 -30.51
C LEU A 11 10.68 22.65 -30.48
N GLY A 12 10.97 23.46 -31.49
CA GLY A 12 12.21 24.23 -31.61
C GLY A 12 13.43 23.32 -31.86
N VAL A 13 13.27 22.30 -32.68
CA VAL A 13 14.27 21.27 -32.99
C VAL A 13 14.48 21.13 -34.49
N ASP A 14 15.63 20.61 -34.91
CA ASP A 14 15.90 20.33 -36.33
C ASP A 14 15.10 19.10 -36.81
N LYS A 15 14.79 19.04 -38.11
CA LYS A 15 14.08 17.91 -38.72
C LYS A 15 14.83 16.57 -38.54
N ASN A 16 16.15 16.60 -38.41
CA ASN A 16 17.00 15.43 -38.15
C ASN A 16 17.23 15.14 -36.66
N ALA A 17 16.49 15.77 -35.74
CA ALA A 17 16.64 15.54 -34.31
C ALA A 17 16.41 14.06 -33.93
N ASP A 18 17.24 13.55 -33.03
CA ASP A 18 17.07 12.22 -32.44
C ASP A 18 15.98 12.23 -31.35
N ASP A 19 15.48 11.04 -30.99
CA ASP A 19 14.37 10.89 -30.03
C ASP A 19 14.70 11.49 -28.65
N ALA A 20 15.98 11.47 -28.27
CA ALA A 20 16.48 12.09 -27.05
C ALA A 20 16.34 13.62 -27.09
N THR A 21 16.67 14.26 -28.21
CA THR A 21 16.51 15.70 -28.43
C THR A 21 15.04 16.10 -28.45
N LEU A 22 14.17 15.32 -29.13
CA LEU A 22 12.72 15.55 -29.14
C LEU A 22 12.13 15.51 -27.72
N LYS A 23 12.47 14.48 -26.94
CA LYS A 23 12.01 14.32 -25.56
C LYS A 23 12.50 15.45 -24.65
N LYS A 24 13.74 15.91 -24.85
CA LYS A 24 14.33 17.00 -24.07
C LYS A 24 13.66 18.35 -24.39
N ALA A 25 13.39 18.60 -25.66
CA ALA A 25 12.70 19.80 -26.13
C ALA A 25 11.26 19.86 -25.61
N TYR A 26 10.51 18.76 -25.70
CA TYR A 26 9.16 18.66 -25.16
C TYR A 26 9.13 18.93 -23.66
N ARG A 27 10.00 18.29 -22.86
CA ARG A 27 10.07 18.51 -21.41
C ARG A 27 10.33 19.98 -21.04
N LYS A 28 11.15 20.68 -21.83
CA LYS A 28 11.45 22.09 -21.62
C LYS A 28 10.22 22.97 -21.88
N LEU A 29 9.48 22.70 -22.94
CA LEU A 29 8.26 23.44 -23.30
C LEU A 29 7.09 23.09 -22.37
N ALA A 30 6.91 21.81 -22.03
CA ALA A 30 5.89 21.33 -21.10
C ALA A 30 6.05 21.95 -19.71
N LYS A 31 7.29 22.06 -19.21
CA LYS A 31 7.57 22.76 -17.94
C LYS A 31 7.35 24.27 -18.03
N LYS A 32 7.65 24.88 -19.17
CA LYS A 32 7.52 26.33 -19.39
C LYS A 32 6.05 26.76 -19.50
N TYR A 33 5.21 25.96 -20.13
CA TYR A 33 3.80 26.26 -20.41
C TYR A 33 2.83 25.41 -19.59
N HIS A 34 3.29 24.77 -18.50
CA HIS A 34 2.43 23.94 -17.66
C HIS A 34 1.30 24.78 -17.04
N PRO A 35 0.07 24.26 -16.95
CA PRO A 35 -1.05 24.97 -16.32
C PRO A 35 -0.75 25.42 -14.88
N ASP A 36 -0.04 24.58 -14.09
CA ASP A 36 0.31 24.90 -12.70
C ASP A 36 1.28 26.09 -12.56
N VAL A 37 2.17 26.32 -13.55
CA VAL A 37 3.10 27.46 -13.51
C VAL A 37 2.56 28.69 -14.24
N ASN A 38 1.52 28.54 -15.07
CA ASN A 38 0.84 29.63 -15.77
C ASN A 38 -0.70 29.52 -15.62
N PRO A 39 -1.24 29.64 -14.40
CA PRO A 39 -2.68 29.49 -14.19
C PRO A 39 -3.46 30.63 -14.86
N GLY A 40 -4.41 30.28 -15.73
CA GLY A 40 -5.30 31.24 -16.39
C GLY A 40 -4.75 31.92 -17.64
N ASP A 41 -3.53 31.59 -18.07
CA ASP A 41 -2.94 32.10 -19.31
C ASP A 41 -3.36 31.25 -20.53
N LYS A 42 -4.27 31.81 -21.34
CA LYS A 42 -4.79 31.18 -22.56
C LYS A 42 -3.72 30.98 -23.64
N GLU A 43 -2.68 31.81 -23.68
CA GLU A 43 -1.59 31.64 -24.64
C GLU A 43 -0.65 30.51 -24.24
N ALA A 44 -0.36 30.37 -22.94
CA ALA A 44 0.42 29.24 -22.42
C ALA A 44 -0.31 27.92 -22.67
N GLU A 45 -1.63 27.88 -22.44
CA GLU A 45 -2.46 26.72 -22.72
C GLU A 45 -2.43 26.31 -24.21
N ALA A 46 -2.54 27.29 -25.12
CA ALA A 46 -2.47 27.04 -26.55
C ALA A 46 -1.09 26.48 -26.97
N LYS A 47 0.00 27.05 -26.46
CA LYS A 47 1.38 26.60 -26.72
C LYS A 47 1.67 25.23 -26.11
N PHE A 48 1.06 24.91 -24.97
CA PHE A 48 1.17 23.60 -24.33
C PHE A 48 0.47 22.50 -25.13
N LYS A 49 -0.74 22.79 -25.63
CA LYS A 49 -1.49 21.89 -26.52
C LYS A 49 -0.73 21.63 -27.82
N GLU A 50 -0.24 22.69 -28.45
CA GLU A 50 0.55 22.61 -29.69
C GLU A 50 1.83 21.78 -29.51
N ALA A 51 2.59 22.00 -28.42
CA ALA A 51 3.80 21.23 -28.12
C ALA A 51 3.52 19.75 -27.81
N THR A 52 2.36 19.45 -27.22
CA THR A 52 1.95 18.07 -26.91
C THR A 52 1.53 17.33 -28.18
N GLU A 53 0.80 18.00 -29.07
CA GLU A 53 0.45 17.47 -30.40
C GLU A 53 1.71 17.15 -31.22
N ALA A 54 2.64 18.13 -31.31
CA ALA A 54 3.91 17.97 -32.01
C ALA A 54 4.74 16.80 -31.46
N TYR A 55 4.86 16.67 -30.14
CA TYR A 55 5.61 15.56 -29.53
C TYR A 55 4.94 14.21 -29.81
N SER A 56 3.61 14.12 -29.75
CA SER A 56 2.88 12.87 -29.98
C SER A 56 3.05 12.29 -31.38
N VAL A 57 3.28 13.16 -32.37
CA VAL A 57 3.54 12.78 -33.77
C VAL A 57 5.02 12.49 -34.00
N LEU A 58 5.91 13.34 -33.49
CA LEU A 58 7.35 13.21 -33.72
C LEU A 58 8.04 12.15 -32.87
N SER A 59 7.47 11.76 -31.71
CA SER A 59 8.05 10.73 -30.84
C SER A 59 7.81 9.29 -31.32
N ASP A 60 6.88 9.09 -32.26
CA ASP A 60 6.55 7.79 -32.82
C ASP A 60 7.16 7.68 -34.23
N ALA A 61 7.97 6.65 -34.47
CA ALA A 61 8.73 6.52 -35.71
C ALA A 61 7.83 6.41 -36.96
N ASP A 62 6.67 5.75 -36.84
CA ASP A 62 5.74 5.55 -37.96
C ASP A 62 4.95 6.83 -38.24
N LYS A 63 4.49 7.53 -37.19
CA LYS A 63 3.79 8.82 -37.33
C LYS A 63 4.72 9.93 -37.80
N ARG A 64 5.96 9.98 -37.30
CA ARG A 64 7.00 10.91 -37.76
C ARG A 64 7.26 10.72 -39.26
N ARG A 65 7.39 9.47 -39.71
CA ARG A 65 7.57 9.17 -41.14
C ARG A 65 6.38 9.63 -41.99
N GLN A 66 5.15 9.42 -41.51
CA GLN A 66 3.95 9.88 -42.22
C GLN A 66 3.87 11.41 -42.27
N TYR A 67 4.20 12.08 -41.15
CA TYR A 67 4.29 13.54 -41.09
C TYR A 67 5.38 14.08 -42.02
N ASP A 68 6.56 13.46 -42.04
CA ASP A 68 7.67 13.88 -42.90
C ASP A 68 7.36 13.73 -44.39
N GLN A 69 6.49 12.79 -44.75
CA GLN A 69 6.11 12.48 -46.14
C GLN A 69 4.90 13.28 -46.64
N PHE A 70 3.94 13.60 -45.77
CA PHE A 70 2.65 14.17 -46.16
C PHE A 70 2.27 15.46 -45.39
N GLY A 71 3.11 15.92 -44.46
CA GLY A 71 2.84 17.07 -43.59
C GLY A 71 1.61 16.86 -42.69
N HIS A 72 0.97 17.96 -42.28
CA HIS A 72 -0.25 17.90 -41.48
C HIS A 72 -1.42 17.18 -42.19
N ALA A 73 -1.40 17.08 -43.51
CA ALA A 73 -2.45 16.43 -44.30
C ALA A 73 -2.55 14.91 -44.06
N ALA A 74 -1.48 14.27 -43.55
CA ALA A 74 -1.52 12.85 -43.13
C ALA A 74 -2.54 12.59 -42.01
N PHE A 75 -2.91 13.62 -41.25
CA PHE A 75 -3.75 13.49 -40.06
C PHE A 75 -5.07 14.30 -40.16
N GLU A 76 -5.29 15.03 -41.27
CA GLU A 76 -6.50 15.83 -41.49
C GLU A 76 -7.58 15.12 -42.32
N ASN A 77 -7.19 14.20 -43.22
CA ASN A 77 -8.12 13.32 -43.92
C ASN A 77 -8.02 11.92 -43.31
N GLY A 78 -9.06 11.50 -42.57
CA GLY A 78 -9.17 10.21 -41.89
C GLY A 78 -9.12 8.98 -42.82
N GLY A 79 -7.96 8.75 -43.45
CA GLY A 79 -7.71 7.71 -44.44
C GLY A 79 -6.67 6.67 -44.02
N GLY A 80 -6.25 6.65 -42.76
CA GLY A 80 -5.51 5.54 -42.14
C GLY A 80 -6.28 5.09 -40.91
N GLY A 81 -6.88 3.89 -40.97
CA GLY A 81 -7.92 3.45 -40.04
C GLY A 81 -7.57 3.58 -38.56
N GLY A 82 -8.42 4.29 -37.81
CA GLY A 82 -8.34 4.36 -36.37
C GLY A 82 -9.04 5.59 -35.79
N ALA A 83 -10.33 5.43 -35.47
CA ALA A 83 -11.14 6.25 -34.55
C ALA A 83 -11.21 7.77 -34.80
N GLY A 84 -12.44 8.26 -34.99
CA GLY A 84 -12.72 9.65 -35.27
C GLY A 84 -12.43 10.60 -34.10
N GLY A 85 -12.25 11.86 -34.48
CA GLY A 85 -12.50 13.08 -33.73
C GLY A 85 -12.32 13.03 -32.22
N PHE A 86 -11.16 13.44 -31.74
CA PHE A 86 -10.97 13.86 -30.35
C PHE A 86 -11.49 15.30 -30.15
N GLY A 87 -12.77 15.51 -30.46
CA GLY A 87 -13.53 16.67 -30.01
C GLY A 87 -14.18 16.32 -28.67
N GLY A 88 -13.58 16.78 -27.58
CA GLY A 88 -14.20 16.72 -26.24
C GLY A 88 -13.56 15.75 -25.27
N PHE A 89 -12.34 16.07 -24.81
CA PHE A 89 -11.87 15.59 -23.52
C PHE A 89 -11.68 16.81 -22.61
N ASP A 90 -12.63 16.97 -21.71
CA ASP A 90 -12.60 17.92 -20.60
C ASP A 90 -11.59 17.38 -19.57
N PHE A 91 -10.39 17.95 -19.56
CA PHE A 91 -9.34 17.62 -18.60
C PHE A 91 -9.47 18.56 -17.39
N ASN A 92 -10.43 18.26 -16.52
CA ASN A 92 -10.44 18.81 -15.16
C ASN A 92 -9.97 17.75 -14.17
N GLY A 93 -8.71 17.90 -13.74
CA GLY A 93 -8.22 17.55 -12.42
C GLY A 93 -8.35 16.09 -11.96
N ALA A 94 -7.47 15.21 -12.45
CA ALA A 94 -6.83 14.15 -11.66
C ALA A 94 -5.81 13.38 -12.51
N ASP A 95 -4.56 13.38 -12.06
CA ASP A 95 -3.52 12.38 -12.31
C ASP A 95 -3.29 11.92 -13.77
N MET A 96 -2.70 12.81 -14.56
CA MET A 96 -2.28 12.60 -15.95
C MET A 96 -0.83 12.06 -16.00
N GLY A 97 -0.57 10.96 -15.32
CA GLY A 97 0.74 10.29 -15.28
C GLY A 97 0.62 8.78 -15.47
N ASP A 98 -0.28 8.15 -14.71
CA ASP A 98 -0.49 6.70 -14.75
C ASP A 98 -1.58 6.27 -15.75
N ILE A 99 -2.53 7.16 -16.08
CA ILE A 99 -3.60 6.86 -17.04
C ILE A 99 -3.11 6.89 -18.51
N PHE A 100 -2.12 7.72 -18.83
CA PHE A 100 -1.61 7.85 -20.20
C PHE A 100 -0.66 6.72 -20.63
N GLY A 101 0.01 6.05 -19.69
CA GLY A 101 0.83 4.87 -19.97
C GLY A 101 0.00 3.64 -20.29
N ASP A 102 -1.04 3.40 -19.50
CA ASP A 102 -1.84 2.17 -19.60
C ASP A 102 -2.91 2.21 -20.70
N ILE A 103 -3.48 3.38 -21.01
CA ILE A 103 -4.50 3.49 -22.08
C ILE A 103 -3.87 3.59 -23.48
N PHE A 104 -2.73 4.26 -23.65
CA PHE A 104 -2.09 4.38 -24.97
C PHE A 104 -1.26 3.14 -25.35
N GLY A 105 -0.74 2.41 -24.35
CA GLY A 105 -0.08 1.12 -24.57
C GLY A 105 -1.03 0.01 -25.02
N ASP A 106 -2.25 -0.04 -24.47
CA ASP A 106 -3.25 -1.05 -24.85
C ASP A 106 -4.04 -0.70 -26.13
N LEU A 107 -4.04 0.58 -26.56
CA LEU A 107 -4.82 1.03 -27.72
C LEU A 107 -4.02 1.07 -29.04
N PHE A 108 -2.71 1.35 -29.02
CA PHE A 108 -1.90 1.52 -30.24
C PHE A 108 -0.81 0.47 -30.43
N GLY A 109 -0.64 -0.46 -29.49
CA GLY A 109 0.17 -1.67 -29.68
C GLY A 109 -0.54 -2.67 -30.59
N GLY A 110 -0.31 -2.57 -31.89
CA GLY A 110 -0.77 -3.46 -32.97
C GLY A 110 -0.25 -4.91 -32.89
N GLY A 111 -0.27 -5.52 -31.72
CA GLY A 111 -0.26 -6.95 -31.51
C GLY A 111 -1.61 -7.31 -30.94
N GLY A 112 -2.60 -7.49 -31.81
CA GLY A 112 -3.88 -8.09 -31.45
C GLY A 112 -3.60 -9.45 -30.81
N ARG A 113 -3.41 -9.46 -29.49
CA ARG A 113 -3.73 -10.61 -28.66
C ARG A 113 -5.21 -10.75 -28.91
N ASN A 114 -5.52 -11.59 -29.89
CA ASN A 114 -6.69 -12.42 -29.90
C ASN A 114 -6.84 -12.89 -28.45
N ARG A 115 -7.62 -12.16 -27.64
CA ARG A 115 -8.33 -12.72 -26.51
C ARG A 115 -9.39 -13.62 -27.16
N ARG A 116 -8.94 -14.65 -27.89
CA ARG A 116 -9.62 -15.93 -27.89
C ARG A 116 -9.78 -16.17 -26.40
N ALA A 117 -11.01 -16.05 -25.93
CA ALA A 117 -11.42 -16.63 -24.67
C ALA A 117 -11.14 -18.12 -24.85
N ASN A 118 -9.89 -18.48 -24.56
CA ASN A 118 -9.38 -19.80 -24.80
C ASN A 118 -10.15 -20.64 -23.79
N ASN A 119 -10.94 -21.59 -24.28
CA ASN A 119 -11.56 -22.62 -23.45
C ASN A 119 -10.49 -23.59 -22.87
N GLY A 120 -9.26 -23.10 -22.71
CA GLY A 120 -8.13 -23.80 -22.13
C GLY A 120 -8.20 -23.79 -20.61
N PRO A 121 -7.28 -24.51 -19.97
CA PRO A 121 -7.22 -24.63 -18.52
C PRO A 121 -7.05 -23.24 -17.87
N MET A 122 -7.98 -22.86 -17.00
CA MET A 122 -7.91 -21.62 -16.21
C MET A 122 -7.83 -21.94 -14.73
N LYS A 123 -6.94 -21.24 -14.01
CA LYS A 123 -6.79 -21.39 -12.57
C LYS A 123 -8.09 -20.98 -11.85
N GLY A 124 -8.47 -21.75 -10.84
CA GLY A 124 -9.61 -21.42 -9.99
C GLY A 124 -9.40 -20.14 -9.18
N ALA A 125 -10.49 -19.54 -8.73
CA ALA A 125 -10.45 -18.34 -7.90
C ALA A 125 -9.78 -18.60 -6.54
N ASN A 126 -9.05 -17.60 -6.04
CA ASN A 126 -8.48 -17.68 -4.70
C ASN A 126 -9.59 -17.50 -3.65
N LEU A 127 -9.52 -18.27 -2.57
CA LEU A 127 -10.37 -18.09 -1.39
C LEU A 127 -9.68 -17.17 -0.40
N ARG A 128 -10.46 -16.39 0.34
CA ARG A 128 -9.97 -15.55 1.44
C ARG A 128 -10.59 -16.00 2.74
N ALA A 129 -9.76 -16.22 3.75
CA ALA A 129 -10.19 -16.52 5.11
C ALA A 129 -9.49 -15.55 6.07
N ARG A 130 -10.07 -15.37 7.25
CA ARG A 130 -9.46 -14.57 8.33
C ARG A 130 -9.17 -15.45 9.53
N VAL A 131 -8.01 -15.26 10.12
CA VAL A 131 -7.64 -15.86 11.40
C VAL A 131 -7.40 -14.76 12.43
N ASN A 132 -8.09 -14.83 13.55
CA ASN A 132 -7.88 -13.92 14.66
C ASN A 132 -6.85 -14.53 15.62
N ILE A 133 -5.80 -13.79 15.92
CA ILE A 133 -4.75 -14.19 16.86
C ILE A 133 -4.56 -13.12 17.95
N THR A 134 -4.08 -13.55 19.10
CA THR A 134 -3.67 -12.64 20.18
C THR A 134 -2.33 -11.96 19.84
N PHE A 135 -1.99 -10.95 20.62
CA PHE A 135 -0.73 -10.23 20.43
C PHE A 135 0.48 -11.13 20.69
N GLU A 136 0.40 -11.96 21.73
CA GLU A 136 1.42 -12.93 22.11
C GLU A 136 1.60 -13.99 21.03
N GLU A 137 0.50 -14.55 20.50
CA GLU A 137 0.52 -15.48 19.38
C GLU A 137 1.18 -14.87 18.13
N ALA A 138 1.00 -13.57 17.89
CA ALA A 138 1.66 -12.88 16.77
C ALA A 138 3.17 -12.74 16.98
N VAL A 139 3.63 -12.56 18.22
CA VAL A 139 5.04 -12.44 18.58
C VAL A 139 5.76 -13.78 18.49
N PHE A 140 5.19 -14.83 19.10
CA PHE A 140 5.83 -16.15 19.20
C PHE A 140 5.55 -17.06 18.00
N GLY A 141 4.50 -16.78 17.23
CA GLY A 141 3.96 -17.69 16.24
C GLY A 141 3.04 -18.72 16.88
N CYS A 142 2.10 -19.25 16.09
CA CYS A 142 1.16 -20.26 16.55
C CYS A 142 0.69 -21.13 15.39
N GLU A 143 0.07 -22.26 15.71
CA GLU A 143 -0.67 -23.05 14.74
C GLU A 143 -2.15 -22.95 15.06
N LYS A 144 -2.96 -22.54 14.07
CA LYS A 144 -4.42 -22.46 14.22
C LYS A 144 -5.11 -23.35 13.19
N GLU A 145 -6.21 -23.94 13.61
CA GLU A 145 -7.08 -24.73 12.75
C GLU A 145 -8.22 -23.86 12.21
N LEU A 146 -8.36 -23.79 10.89
CA LEU A 146 -9.45 -23.09 10.23
C LEU A 146 -10.42 -24.08 9.59
N GLU A 147 -11.70 -23.93 9.90
CA GLU A 147 -12.78 -24.64 9.22
C GLU A 147 -13.22 -23.86 7.98
N ILE A 148 -13.01 -24.43 6.80
CA ILE A 148 -13.35 -23.82 5.52
C ILE A 148 -14.18 -24.80 4.70
N VAL A 149 -15.23 -24.28 4.06
CA VAL A 149 -15.99 -25.04 3.07
C VAL A 149 -15.23 -25.02 1.76
N LEU A 150 -14.73 -26.17 1.32
CA LEU A 150 -14.07 -26.33 0.03
C LEU A 150 -14.93 -27.15 -0.91
N LYS A 151 -14.88 -26.81 -2.19
CA LYS A 151 -15.37 -27.68 -3.25
C LYS A 151 -14.29 -28.70 -3.57
N ASP A 152 -14.59 -29.96 -3.34
CA ASP A 152 -13.74 -31.08 -3.75
C ASP A 152 -14.31 -31.73 -5.00
N GLU A 153 -13.44 -32.43 -5.73
CA GLU A 153 -13.86 -33.23 -6.85
C GLU A 153 -14.89 -34.28 -6.40
N CYS A 154 -15.99 -34.37 -7.14
CA CYS A 154 -17.04 -35.32 -6.82
C CYS A 154 -16.49 -36.75 -6.98
N THR A 155 -16.50 -37.52 -5.89
CA THR A 155 -16.01 -38.92 -5.87
C THR A 155 -16.81 -39.85 -6.77
N THR A 156 -18.07 -39.53 -7.06
CA THR A 156 -18.94 -40.35 -7.91
C THR A 156 -18.67 -40.17 -9.40
N CYS A 157 -18.40 -38.94 -9.86
CA CYS A 157 -18.24 -38.64 -11.29
C CYS A 157 -16.82 -38.18 -11.68
N HIS A 158 -15.89 -38.09 -10.73
CA HIS A 158 -14.50 -37.67 -10.95
C HIS A 158 -14.41 -36.39 -11.81
N GLY A 159 -15.11 -35.34 -11.37
CA GLY A 159 -15.08 -34.03 -12.04
C GLY A 159 -15.88 -33.93 -13.35
N THR A 160 -16.37 -35.03 -13.93
CA THR A 160 -17.08 -35.00 -15.23
C THR A 160 -18.47 -34.38 -15.16
N GLY A 161 -19.09 -34.34 -13.97
CA GLY A 161 -20.47 -33.88 -13.75
C GLY A 161 -21.55 -34.81 -14.30
N ALA A 162 -21.18 -35.87 -15.04
CA ALA A 162 -22.10 -36.83 -15.63
C ALA A 162 -22.35 -38.03 -14.70
N LYS A 163 -23.50 -38.68 -14.85
CA LYS A 163 -23.81 -39.93 -14.14
C LYS A 163 -22.76 -41.00 -14.52
N PRO A 164 -22.30 -41.85 -13.59
CA PRO A 164 -21.37 -42.94 -13.91
C PRO A 164 -21.88 -43.79 -15.09
N GLY A 165 -21.02 -44.04 -16.07
CA GLY A 165 -21.38 -44.75 -17.32
C GLY A 165 -21.93 -43.86 -18.44
N THR A 166 -22.18 -42.57 -18.18
CA THR A 166 -22.53 -41.57 -19.20
C THR A 166 -21.40 -40.57 -19.38
N SER A 167 -21.30 -39.95 -20.56
CA SER A 167 -20.26 -38.97 -20.86
C SER A 167 -20.86 -37.64 -21.33
N PRO A 168 -20.18 -36.51 -21.05
CA PRO A 168 -20.58 -35.23 -21.59
C PRO A 168 -20.49 -35.23 -23.12
N VAL A 169 -21.57 -34.85 -23.79
CA VAL A 169 -21.63 -34.77 -25.26
C VAL A 169 -21.25 -33.37 -25.73
N THR A 170 -20.66 -33.26 -26.92
CA THR A 170 -20.34 -31.98 -27.53
C THR A 170 -21.61 -31.14 -27.71
N CYS A 171 -21.57 -29.88 -27.28
CA CYS A 171 -22.72 -28.99 -27.37
C CYS A 171 -23.12 -28.79 -28.85
N PRO A 172 -24.36 -29.10 -29.26
CA PRO A 172 -24.78 -29.00 -30.66
C PRO A 172 -24.82 -27.54 -31.15
N LYS A 173 -25.19 -26.60 -30.27
CA LYS A 173 -25.36 -25.18 -30.60
C LYS A 173 -24.05 -24.44 -30.90
N CYS A 174 -23.02 -24.62 -30.07
CA CYS A 174 -21.69 -24.03 -30.29
C CYS A 174 -20.69 -25.01 -30.92
N LYS A 175 -21.10 -26.25 -31.23
CA LYS A 175 -20.23 -27.31 -31.77
C LYS A 175 -18.91 -27.49 -30.99
N GLY A 176 -18.98 -27.38 -29.67
CA GLY A 176 -17.81 -27.50 -28.79
C GLY A 176 -16.99 -26.22 -28.60
N GLN A 177 -17.34 -25.11 -29.26
CA GLN A 177 -16.59 -23.86 -29.16
C GLN A 177 -16.87 -23.07 -27.87
N GLY A 178 -17.90 -23.43 -27.10
CA GLY A 178 -18.28 -22.74 -25.86
C GLY A 178 -18.90 -21.35 -26.07
N GLN A 179 -18.79 -20.78 -27.27
CA GLN A 179 -19.28 -19.46 -27.63
C GLN A 179 -20.07 -19.51 -28.93
N ILE A 180 -20.96 -18.54 -29.11
CA ILE A 180 -21.74 -18.36 -30.33
C ILE A 180 -21.56 -16.92 -30.82
N VAL A 181 -21.39 -16.78 -32.14
CA VAL A 181 -21.17 -15.48 -32.78
C VAL A 181 -22.48 -15.02 -33.39
N TYR A 182 -23.05 -13.94 -32.86
CA TYR A 182 -24.18 -13.25 -33.44
C TYR A 182 -23.66 -12.19 -34.40
N THR A 183 -23.94 -12.36 -35.70
CA THR A 183 -23.66 -11.34 -36.71
C THR A 183 -24.92 -10.50 -36.89
N GLN A 184 -24.86 -9.21 -36.54
CA GLN A 184 -25.95 -8.26 -36.78
C GLN A 184 -25.48 -7.22 -37.80
N GLN A 185 -26.29 -6.97 -38.82
CA GLN A 185 -26.06 -5.85 -39.73
C GLN A 185 -26.44 -4.54 -39.01
N SER A 186 -25.48 -3.63 -38.89
CA SER A 186 -25.71 -2.27 -38.41
C SER A 186 -25.51 -1.27 -39.56
N MET A 187 -25.98 -0.04 -39.35
CA MET A 187 -25.80 1.09 -40.28
C MET A 187 -24.33 1.39 -40.63
N PHE A 188 -23.37 0.89 -39.84
CA PHE A 188 -21.93 1.07 -40.02
C PHE A 188 -21.19 -0.21 -40.46
N GLY A 189 -21.91 -1.25 -40.90
CA GLY A 189 -21.35 -2.53 -41.35
C GLY A 189 -21.76 -3.73 -40.48
N MET A 190 -21.14 -4.88 -40.72
CA MET A 190 -21.42 -6.12 -39.99
C MET A 190 -20.73 -6.11 -38.61
N VAL A 191 -21.51 -6.04 -37.54
CA VAL A 191 -21.01 -6.16 -36.17
C VAL A 191 -21.14 -7.62 -35.72
N ARG A 192 -20.03 -8.21 -35.28
CA ARG A 192 -19.99 -9.57 -34.73
C ARG A 192 -19.90 -9.49 -33.21
N ASN A 193 -20.97 -9.87 -32.53
CA ASN A 193 -21.00 -9.99 -31.08
C ASN A 193 -20.77 -11.45 -30.69
N VAL A 194 -19.68 -11.71 -29.95
CA VAL A 194 -19.39 -13.03 -29.39
C VAL A 194 -20.05 -13.12 -28.02
N GLN A 195 -20.95 -14.08 -27.84
CA GLN A 195 -21.57 -14.36 -26.55
C GLN A 195 -21.25 -15.79 -26.11
N THR A 196 -21.16 -16.00 -24.79
CA THR A 196 -21.04 -17.34 -24.21
C THR A 196 -22.26 -18.17 -24.59
N CYS A 197 -22.05 -19.40 -25.05
CA CYS A 197 -23.15 -20.28 -25.47
C CYS A 197 -24.07 -20.58 -24.27
N PRO A 198 -25.39 -20.26 -24.35
CA PRO A 198 -26.30 -20.40 -23.21
C PRO A 198 -26.59 -21.87 -22.86
N ASP A 199 -26.38 -22.80 -23.79
CA ASP A 199 -26.69 -24.22 -23.58
C ASP A 199 -25.57 -24.95 -22.80
N CYS A 200 -24.32 -24.49 -22.93
CA CYS A 200 -23.15 -25.12 -22.28
C CYS A 200 -22.38 -24.18 -21.34
N ASN A 201 -22.83 -22.92 -21.19
CA ASN A 201 -22.22 -21.88 -20.36
C ASN A 201 -20.70 -21.76 -20.53
N GLY A 202 -20.21 -21.89 -21.78
CA GLY A 202 -18.78 -21.77 -22.08
C GLY A 202 -18.01 -23.07 -22.11
N THR A 203 -18.49 -24.15 -21.50
CA THR A 203 -17.74 -25.42 -21.39
C THR A 203 -17.58 -26.16 -22.72
N GLY A 204 -18.45 -25.90 -23.70
CA GLY A 204 -18.49 -26.60 -24.99
C GLY A 204 -19.09 -28.01 -24.91
N LYS A 205 -19.45 -28.49 -23.71
CA LYS A 205 -20.05 -29.81 -23.48
C LYS A 205 -21.38 -29.67 -22.77
N VAL A 206 -22.31 -30.56 -23.08
CA VAL A 206 -23.63 -30.64 -22.43
C VAL A 206 -23.73 -32.00 -21.75
N ILE A 207 -24.11 -31.98 -20.49
CA ILE A 207 -24.34 -33.17 -19.69
C ILE A 207 -25.83 -33.49 -19.76
N LYS A 208 -26.20 -34.55 -20.48
CA LYS A 208 -27.60 -35.02 -20.56
C LYS A 208 -28.04 -35.62 -19.24
N ASP A 209 -27.26 -36.58 -18.73
CA ASP A 209 -27.51 -37.26 -17.47
C ASP A 209 -26.58 -36.71 -16.39
N LYS A 210 -27.10 -35.78 -15.59
CA LYS A 210 -26.34 -35.14 -14.49
C LYS A 210 -26.06 -36.16 -13.39
N CYS A 211 -24.88 -36.06 -12.78
CA CYS A 211 -24.55 -36.83 -11.59
C CYS A 211 -25.47 -36.41 -10.42
N ASN A 212 -26.02 -37.39 -9.70
CA ASN A 212 -26.92 -37.15 -8.57
C ASN A 212 -26.22 -36.49 -7.37
N ALA A 213 -24.91 -36.71 -7.19
CA ALA A 213 -24.18 -36.17 -6.05
C ALA A 213 -23.81 -34.69 -6.23
N CYS A 214 -23.30 -34.30 -7.41
CA CYS A 214 -22.84 -32.94 -7.69
C CYS A 214 -23.81 -32.12 -8.56
N HIS A 215 -24.93 -32.71 -8.98
CA HIS A 215 -25.97 -32.07 -9.79
C HIS A 215 -25.45 -31.46 -11.09
N GLY A 216 -24.42 -32.06 -11.70
CA GLY A 216 -23.81 -31.60 -12.95
C GLY A 216 -22.61 -30.66 -12.80
N THR A 217 -22.24 -30.25 -11.58
CA THR A 217 -21.14 -29.30 -11.37
C THR A 217 -19.75 -29.94 -11.39
N GLY A 218 -19.66 -31.25 -11.17
CA GLY A 218 -18.38 -31.98 -11.05
C GLY A 218 -17.73 -31.89 -9.66
N TYR A 219 -18.27 -31.05 -8.76
CA TYR A 219 -17.70 -30.81 -7.44
C TYR A 219 -18.74 -30.93 -6.32
N THR A 220 -18.29 -31.31 -5.13
CA THR A 220 -19.12 -31.40 -3.92
C THR A 220 -18.50 -30.55 -2.81
N SER A 221 -19.33 -29.79 -2.10
CA SER A 221 -18.87 -28.97 -0.98
C SER A 221 -18.68 -29.82 0.27
N SER A 222 -17.48 -29.76 0.85
CA SER A 222 -17.15 -30.42 2.12
C SER A 222 -16.55 -29.39 3.10
N ARG A 223 -16.84 -29.53 4.39
CA ARG A 223 -16.13 -28.76 5.43
C ARG A 223 -14.81 -29.46 5.69
N LYS A 224 -13.71 -28.72 5.57
CA LYS A 224 -12.37 -29.21 5.88
C LYS A 224 -11.71 -28.33 6.91
N LYS A 225 -10.99 -29.01 7.80
CA LYS A 225 -10.10 -28.36 8.77
C LYS A 225 -8.72 -28.21 8.14
N ILE A 226 -8.21 -26.99 8.12
CA ILE A 226 -6.91 -26.65 7.54
C ILE A 226 -6.06 -26.05 8.65
N GLN A 227 -4.94 -26.70 8.94
CA GLN A 227 -3.95 -26.16 9.86
C GLN A 227 -3.15 -25.06 9.16
N VAL A 228 -3.14 -23.87 9.77
CA VAL A 228 -2.41 -22.70 9.32
C VAL A 228 -1.29 -22.45 10.31
N SER A 229 -0.04 -22.56 9.84
CA SER A 229 1.14 -22.18 10.62
C SER A 229 1.38 -20.68 10.46
N VAL A 230 1.23 -19.95 11.55
CA VAL A 230 1.42 -18.50 11.63
C VAL A 230 2.86 -18.24 12.09
N PRO A 231 3.71 -17.60 11.26
CA PRO A 231 5.10 -17.36 11.62
C PRO A 231 5.23 -16.32 12.75
N ALA A 232 6.25 -16.50 13.58
CA ALA A 232 6.62 -15.55 14.62
C ALA A 232 6.93 -14.17 14.02
N GLY A 233 6.39 -13.11 14.61
CA GLY A 233 6.58 -11.74 14.17
C GLY A 233 5.67 -11.30 13.03
N ILE A 234 4.62 -12.05 12.72
CA ILE A 234 3.62 -11.67 11.72
C ILE A 234 2.94 -10.36 12.11
N ASP A 235 2.74 -9.47 11.14
CA ASP A 235 2.07 -8.20 11.37
C ASP A 235 0.57 -8.29 11.06
N ASN A 236 -0.20 -7.35 11.61
CA ASN A 236 -1.63 -7.27 11.37
C ASN A 236 -1.94 -6.99 9.89
N GLY A 237 -2.90 -7.73 9.32
CA GLY A 237 -3.29 -7.63 7.91
C GLY A 237 -2.40 -8.41 6.94
N GLN A 238 -1.33 -9.04 7.41
CA GLN A 238 -0.51 -9.88 6.54
C GLN A 238 -1.25 -11.15 6.11
N CYS A 239 -0.98 -11.59 4.88
CA CYS A 239 -1.65 -12.73 4.27
C CYS A 239 -0.71 -13.93 4.14
N ILE A 240 -1.12 -15.08 4.69
CA ILE A 240 -0.47 -16.37 4.53
C ILE A 240 -1.13 -17.09 3.34
N ARG A 241 -0.33 -17.47 2.34
CA ARG A 241 -0.82 -18.17 1.15
C ARG A 241 -0.64 -19.68 1.29
N ILE A 242 -1.76 -20.41 1.27
CA ILE A 242 -1.80 -21.87 1.21
C ILE A 242 -2.18 -22.27 -0.22
N ARG A 243 -1.24 -22.93 -0.92
CA ARG A 243 -1.41 -23.29 -2.33
C ARG A 243 -2.49 -24.35 -2.53
N GLU A 244 -3.20 -24.26 -3.65
CA GLU A 244 -4.18 -25.28 -4.12
C GLU A 244 -5.37 -25.55 -3.17
N LYS A 245 -5.60 -24.68 -2.18
CA LYS A 245 -6.73 -24.74 -1.26
C LYS A 245 -7.84 -23.73 -1.58
N GLY A 246 -7.83 -23.17 -2.78
CA GLY A 246 -8.89 -22.30 -3.29
C GLY A 246 -9.98 -23.05 -4.07
N GLU A 247 -10.72 -22.30 -4.89
CA GLU A 247 -11.76 -22.85 -5.75
C GLU A 247 -11.16 -23.74 -6.85
N PRO A 248 -11.89 -24.75 -7.33
CA PRO A 248 -11.47 -25.55 -8.48
C PRO A 248 -11.25 -24.70 -9.74
N GLY A 249 -10.24 -25.07 -10.55
CA GLY A 249 -10.03 -24.47 -11.86
C GLY A 249 -11.02 -24.98 -12.90
N THR A 250 -11.14 -24.27 -14.01
CA THR A 250 -12.01 -24.66 -15.13
C THR A 250 -11.20 -25.26 -16.25
N ASN A 251 -11.82 -26.17 -17.03
CA ASN A 251 -11.21 -26.81 -18.21
C ASN A 251 -9.86 -27.51 -17.93
N GLY A 252 -9.73 -28.14 -16.76
CA GLY A 252 -8.49 -28.82 -16.35
C GLY A 252 -7.41 -27.88 -15.79
N GLY A 253 -7.76 -26.62 -15.49
CA GLY A 253 -6.86 -25.71 -14.82
C GLY A 253 -6.65 -26.05 -13.33
N PRO A 254 -5.53 -25.61 -12.74
CA PRO A 254 -5.22 -25.88 -11.34
C PRO A 254 -6.17 -25.13 -10.39
N ARG A 255 -6.22 -25.56 -9.13
CA ARG A 255 -7.01 -24.87 -8.10
C ARG A 255 -6.45 -23.49 -7.78
N GLY A 256 -7.33 -22.63 -7.30
CA GLY A 256 -6.98 -21.38 -6.62
C GLY A 256 -6.14 -21.63 -5.37
N ASP A 257 -5.64 -20.55 -4.77
CA ASP A 257 -4.97 -20.58 -3.47
C ASP A 257 -5.92 -20.10 -2.37
N LEU A 258 -5.66 -20.52 -1.14
CA LEU A 258 -6.29 -19.94 0.05
C LEU A 258 -5.37 -18.85 0.61
N LEU A 259 -5.90 -17.63 0.71
CA LEU A 259 -5.24 -16.49 1.31
C LEU A 259 -5.83 -16.28 2.70
N VAL A 260 -5.03 -16.55 3.72
CA VAL A 260 -5.41 -16.39 5.12
C VAL A 260 -4.88 -15.05 5.60
N GLU A 261 -5.77 -14.08 5.77
CA GLU A 261 -5.47 -12.78 6.36
C GLU A 261 -5.41 -12.91 7.89
N VAL A 262 -4.31 -12.46 8.48
CA VAL A 262 -4.10 -12.49 9.93
C VAL A 262 -4.57 -11.19 10.55
N ASN A 263 -5.47 -11.30 11.52
CA ASN A 263 -5.97 -10.18 12.31
C ASN A 263 -5.45 -10.32 13.75
N VAL A 264 -4.61 -9.38 14.17
CA VAL A 264 -3.99 -9.38 15.50
C VAL A 264 -4.84 -8.54 16.44
N ALA A 265 -5.32 -9.15 17.53
CA ALA A 265 -6.06 -8.46 18.56
C ALA A 265 -5.20 -7.37 19.24
N ARG A 266 -5.81 -6.24 19.56
CA ARG A 266 -5.14 -5.17 20.32
C ARG A 266 -4.88 -5.63 21.75
N HIS A 267 -3.66 -5.42 22.23
CA HIS A 267 -3.30 -5.70 23.63
C HIS A 267 -3.53 -4.46 24.51
N PRO A 268 -4.02 -4.60 25.75
CA PRO A 268 -4.27 -3.45 26.63
C PRO A 268 -3.00 -2.70 27.07
N ILE A 269 -1.87 -3.41 27.20
CA ILE A 269 -0.60 -2.86 27.73
C ILE A 269 0.42 -2.62 26.62
N PHE A 270 0.36 -3.40 25.55
CA PHE A 270 1.43 -3.46 24.54
C PHE A 270 0.94 -2.88 23.23
N GLN A 271 1.73 -1.99 22.66
CA GLN A 271 1.52 -1.43 21.34
C GLN A 271 2.73 -1.80 20.48
N ARG A 272 2.49 -2.44 19.34
CA ARG A 272 3.55 -2.75 18.40
C ARG A 272 3.66 -1.64 17.36
N GLN A 273 4.89 -1.22 17.09
CA GLN A 273 5.24 -0.42 15.93
C GLN A 273 6.45 -1.09 15.27
N ASP A 274 6.23 -1.63 14.08
CA ASP A 274 7.20 -2.44 13.35
C ASP A 274 7.70 -3.64 14.17
N MET A 275 8.97 -3.64 14.55
CA MET A 275 9.57 -4.68 15.40
C MET A 275 9.64 -4.27 16.87
N ASN A 276 9.35 -3.01 17.18
CA ASN A 276 9.46 -2.48 18.52
C ASN A 276 8.12 -2.57 19.26
N ILE A 277 8.20 -2.78 20.56
CA ILE A 277 7.03 -2.80 21.45
C ILE A 277 7.10 -1.56 22.33
N PHE A 278 5.94 -0.97 22.58
CA PHE A 278 5.76 0.19 23.44
C PHE A 278 4.78 -0.20 24.55
N SER A 279 5.13 0.15 25.79
CA SER A 279 4.22 0.00 26.92
C SER A 279 4.44 1.11 27.93
N THR A 280 3.48 1.21 28.86
CA THR A 280 3.56 2.11 30.00
C THR A 280 3.71 1.28 31.27
N ALA A 281 4.68 1.63 32.12
CA ALA A 281 4.86 1.02 33.43
C ALA A 281 4.67 2.08 34.53
N PRO A 282 3.69 1.89 35.43
CA PRO A 282 3.46 2.83 36.53
C PRO A 282 4.52 2.63 37.62
N ILE A 283 5.22 3.70 37.99
CA ILE A 283 6.17 3.73 39.13
C ILE A 283 5.57 4.50 40.31
N THR A 284 5.92 4.09 41.53
CA THR A 284 5.52 4.82 42.73
C THR A 284 6.32 6.13 42.88
N PHE A 285 5.76 7.11 43.60
CA PHE A 285 6.46 8.37 43.89
C PHE A 285 7.81 8.13 44.60
N ALA A 286 7.84 7.21 45.56
CA ALA A 286 9.07 6.84 46.27
C ALA A 286 10.14 6.24 45.33
N GLN A 287 9.74 5.32 44.44
CA GLN A 287 10.67 4.74 43.45
C GLN A 287 11.19 5.78 42.45
N ALA A 288 10.37 6.73 42.03
CA ALA A 288 10.79 7.80 41.13
C ALA A 288 11.83 8.72 41.80
N ALA A 289 11.60 9.09 43.07
CA ALA A 289 12.47 9.99 43.82
C ALA A 289 13.76 9.31 44.29
N LEU A 290 13.64 8.15 44.95
CA LEU A 290 14.74 7.46 45.63
C LEU A 290 15.45 6.43 44.75
N GLY A 291 14.85 6.07 43.60
CA GLY A 291 15.25 4.90 42.84
C GLY A 291 14.75 3.60 43.48
N GLY A 292 15.10 2.48 42.86
CA GLY A 292 14.79 1.14 43.38
C GLY A 292 14.50 0.14 42.27
N GLU A 293 14.31 -1.12 42.67
CA GLU A 293 13.97 -2.18 41.72
C GLU A 293 12.47 -2.21 41.41
N MET A 294 12.16 -2.44 40.14
CA MET A 294 10.82 -2.61 39.60
C MET A 294 10.78 -3.84 38.68
N ARG A 295 9.64 -4.51 38.61
CA ARG A 295 9.36 -5.52 37.59
C ARG A 295 8.56 -4.95 36.44
N ILE A 296 9.06 -5.17 35.24
CA ILE A 296 8.44 -4.70 34.00
C ILE A 296 7.90 -5.91 33.23
N ASN A 297 6.62 -5.84 32.89
CA ASN A 297 5.97 -6.85 32.05
C ASN A 297 6.47 -6.69 30.62
N THR A 298 7.10 -7.74 30.08
CA THR A 298 7.46 -7.85 28.66
C THR A 298 6.70 -9.02 28.04
N VAL A 299 6.72 -9.14 26.72
CA VAL A 299 6.13 -10.29 26.01
C VAL A 299 6.77 -11.62 26.40
N ASP A 300 8.03 -11.63 26.81
CA ASP A 300 8.75 -12.84 27.22
C ASP A 300 8.60 -13.16 28.72
N GLY A 301 7.85 -12.35 29.47
CA GLY A 301 7.74 -12.43 30.93
C GLY A 301 8.24 -11.18 31.65
N GLU A 302 8.34 -11.25 32.98
CA GLU A 302 8.78 -10.14 33.83
C GLU A 302 10.30 -9.95 33.77
N VAL A 303 10.75 -8.70 33.65
CA VAL A 303 12.16 -8.32 33.70
C VAL A 303 12.37 -7.34 34.86
N ALA A 304 13.34 -7.61 35.71
CA ALA A 304 13.75 -6.67 36.75
C ALA A 304 14.51 -5.48 36.12
N TYR A 305 14.14 -4.27 36.51
CA TYR A 305 14.76 -3.03 36.08
C TYR A 305 15.03 -2.14 37.28
N GLU A 306 16.24 -1.58 37.35
CA GLU A 306 16.66 -0.65 38.38
C GLU A 306 16.33 0.79 37.93
N VAL A 307 15.37 1.40 38.61
CA VAL A 307 14.96 2.79 38.40
C VAL A 307 16.00 3.70 39.06
N LYS A 308 16.51 4.66 38.30
CA LYS A 308 17.47 5.64 38.80
C LYS A 308 16.78 6.67 39.72
N PRO A 309 17.43 7.15 40.79
CA PRO A 309 16.92 8.25 41.59
C PRO A 309 16.67 9.50 40.73
N GLY A 310 15.59 10.23 41.01
CA GLY A 310 15.20 11.42 40.26
C GLY A 310 14.62 11.17 38.87
N THR A 311 14.12 9.95 38.60
CA THR A 311 13.48 9.62 37.33
C THR A 311 12.20 10.45 37.15
N GLN A 312 12.12 11.19 36.04
CA GLN A 312 10.96 12.00 35.71
C GLN A 312 9.86 11.16 35.08
N THR A 313 8.61 11.62 35.19
CA THR A 313 7.50 11.00 34.43
C THR A 313 7.76 11.12 32.92
N ASP A 314 7.21 10.19 32.16
CA ASP A 314 7.41 10.03 30.72
C ASP A 314 8.85 9.69 30.28
N THR A 315 9.74 9.40 31.23
CA THR A 315 11.07 8.86 30.92
C THR A 315 10.93 7.54 30.18
N ARG A 316 11.53 7.46 28.98
CA ARG A 316 11.52 6.26 28.15
C ARG A 316 12.79 5.46 28.39
N ILE A 317 12.62 4.20 28.79
CA ILE A 317 13.70 3.23 28.90
C ILE A 317 13.63 2.25 27.75
N ARG A 318 14.78 1.66 27.39
CA ARG A 318 14.89 0.70 26.29
C ARG A 318 15.40 -0.63 26.80
N LEU A 319 14.56 -1.65 26.70
CA LEU A 319 14.91 -3.05 26.95
C LEU A 319 15.31 -3.69 25.61
N LYS A 320 16.61 -3.90 25.44
CA LYS A 320 17.19 -4.41 24.18
C LYS A 320 16.76 -5.86 23.93
N GLY A 321 16.33 -6.16 22.69
CA GLY A 321 16.00 -7.52 22.26
C GLY A 321 14.71 -8.10 22.85
N LYS A 322 13.89 -7.26 23.51
CA LYS A 322 12.60 -7.63 24.11
C LYS A 322 11.39 -7.27 23.24
N GLY A 323 11.61 -6.89 21.98
CA GLY A 323 10.58 -6.61 20.99
C GLY A 323 10.15 -7.85 20.18
N VAL A 324 9.60 -7.59 19.01
CA VAL A 324 9.07 -8.62 18.10
C VAL A 324 10.20 -9.19 17.22
N PRO A 325 10.23 -10.52 16.96
CA PRO A 325 11.18 -11.12 16.01
C PRO A 325 10.90 -10.72 14.56
N SER A 326 11.95 -10.69 13.74
CA SER A 326 11.82 -10.47 12.30
C SER A 326 11.31 -11.72 11.59
N LEU A 327 10.36 -11.54 10.68
CA LEU A 327 9.88 -12.60 9.78
C LEU A 327 10.98 -13.21 8.91
N ARG A 328 11.98 -12.40 8.51
CA ARG A 328 13.09 -12.86 7.66
C ARG A 328 14.16 -13.61 8.45
N ASN A 329 14.41 -13.19 9.68
CA ASN A 329 15.45 -13.77 10.52
C ASN A 329 14.98 -13.83 11.98
N LYS A 330 14.70 -15.05 12.45
CA LYS A 330 14.20 -15.32 13.81
C LYS A 330 15.17 -14.86 14.90
N ASN A 331 16.46 -14.74 14.60
CA ASN A 331 17.48 -14.32 15.57
C ASN A 331 17.53 -12.81 15.78
N VAL A 332 16.89 -12.03 14.90
CA VAL A 332 16.84 -10.57 15.03
C VAL A 332 15.51 -10.18 15.67
N ARG A 333 15.57 -9.52 16.82
CA ARG A 333 14.41 -8.96 17.52
C ARG A 333 14.52 -7.45 17.62
N GLY A 334 13.38 -6.78 17.66
CA GLY A 334 13.32 -5.36 18.02
C GLY A 334 13.49 -5.14 19.53
N ASP A 335 13.30 -3.89 19.93
CA ASP A 335 13.44 -3.45 21.32
C ASP A 335 12.07 -3.18 21.95
N HIS A 336 12.00 -3.25 23.28
CA HIS A 336 10.82 -2.83 24.04
C HIS A 336 11.10 -1.49 24.72
N TYR A 337 10.36 -0.47 24.32
CA TYR A 337 10.36 0.85 24.92
C TYR A 337 9.29 0.94 25.98
N VAL A 338 9.70 1.31 27.19
CA VAL A 338 8.79 1.43 28.32
C VAL A 338 8.79 2.87 28.79
N THR A 339 7.62 3.48 28.81
CA THR A 339 7.41 4.81 29.36
C THR A 339 7.05 4.67 30.84
N LEU A 340 7.89 5.24 31.70
CA LEU A 340 7.66 5.25 33.14
C LEU A 340 6.73 6.40 33.48
N VAL A 341 5.60 6.10 34.14
CA VAL A 341 4.62 7.10 34.57
C VAL A 341 4.53 7.07 36.07
N VAL A 342 4.75 8.23 36.71
CA VAL A 342 4.62 8.33 38.17
C VAL A 342 3.14 8.32 38.52
N GLN A 343 2.71 7.31 39.28
CA GLN A 343 1.34 7.22 39.73
C GLN A 343 1.20 7.84 41.13
N THR A 344 0.57 9.01 41.19
CA THR A 344 0.26 9.67 42.46
C THR A 344 -0.86 8.91 43.18
N PRO A 345 -0.66 8.49 44.44
CA PRO A 345 -1.68 7.77 45.20
C PRO A 345 -2.89 8.66 45.48
N THR A 346 -4.09 8.13 45.29
CA THR A 346 -5.36 8.87 45.52
C THR A 346 -5.90 8.71 46.94
N ASN A 347 -5.55 7.61 47.61
CA ASN A 347 -6.02 7.29 48.96
C ASN A 347 -4.82 7.17 49.91
N LEU A 348 -4.68 8.12 50.83
CA LEU A 348 -3.60 8.19 51.81
C LEU A 348 -4.15 8.08 53.23
N ASN A 349 -3.51 7.26 54.06
CA ASN A 349 -3.78 7.23 55.50
C ASN A 349 -3.14 8.45 56.21
N GLU A 350 -3.53 8.69 57.46
CA GLU A 350 -3.04 9.85 58.23
C GLU A 350 -1.51 9.86 58.41
N GLU A 351 -0.89 8.69 58.53
CA GLU A 351 0.57 8.57 58.63
C GLU A 351 1.27 9.01 57.34
N ALA A 352 0.78 8.54 56.17
CA ALA A 352 1.36 8.90 54.88
C ALA A 352 1.15 10.38 54.55
N LYS A 353 0.02 10.98 54.94
CA LYS A 353 -0.20 12.43 54.80
C LYS A 353 0.83 13.24 55.58
N LYS A 354 1.01 12.92 56.87
CA LYS A 354 2.02 13.59 57.73
C LYS A 354 3.44 13.42 57.17
N ALA A 355 3.76 12.24 56.63
CA ALA A 355 5.06 11.99 56.01
C ALA A 355 5.27 12.86 54.75
N LEU A 356 4.24 13.03 53.92
CA LEU A 356 4.31 13.90 52.74
C LEU A 356 4.37 15.38 53.10
N GLU A 357 3.67 15.84 54.13
CA GLU A 357 3.78 17.22 54.65
C GLU A 357 5.19 17.51 55.16
N ALA A 358 5.79 16.57 55.91
CA ALA A 358 7.16 16.70 56.38
C ALA A 358 8.17 16.68 55.22
N PHE A 359 7.94 15.85 54.20
CA PHE A 359 8.74 15.81 52.98
C PHE A 359 8.67 17.13 52.20
N ASP A 360 7.47 17.67 51.98
CA ASP A 360 7.27 18.94 51.28
C ASP A 360 7.97 20.09 52.02
N ALA A 361 7.83 20.14 53.36
CA ALA A 361 8.51 21.11 54.21
C ALA A 361 10.04 21.02 54.08
N ALA A 362 10.60 19.81 54.01
CA ALA A 362 12.03 19.60 53.77
C ALA A 362 12.48 20.01 52.36
N CYS A 363 11.59 19.91 51.36
CA CYS A 363 11.82 20.38 49.99
C CYS A 363 11.55 21.89 49.81
N GLY A 364 11.13 22.60 50.86
CA GLY A 364 10.87 24.03 50.83
C GLY A 364 9.53 24.42 50.21
N ASN A 365 8.54 23.51 50.20
CA ASN A 365 7.17 23.71 49.69
C ASN A 365 7.10 24.34 48.29
N ARG A 366 8.07 24.02 47.41
CA ARG A 366 8.16 24.60 46.07
C ARG A 366 8.59 23.58 45.02
N PRO A 367 8.13 23.71 43.77
CA PRO A 367 8.66 22.92 42.67
C PRO A 367 10.14 23.25 42.43
N ALA A 368 10.92 22.25 42.04
CA ALA A 368 12.37 22.40 41.81
C ALA A 368 12.72 23.46 40.73
N ALA A 369 11.80 23.76 39.82
CA ALA A 369 11.98 24.72 38.73
C ALA A 369 12.20 26.17 39.20
N ASP A 370 11.76 26.54 40.41
CA ASP A 370 11.86 27.91 40.91
C ASP A 370 13.19 28.21 41.61
N SER A 371 14.05 27.19 41.77
CA SER A 371 15.34 27.35 42.48
C SER A 371 16.44 28.06 41.67
N THR A 372 16.27 28.20 40.35
CA THR A 372 17.20 28.97 39.49
C THR A 372 16.95 30.48 39.52
N ALA A 373 15.77 30.96 39.93
CA ALA A 373 15.45 32.39 39.97
C ALA A 373 16.00 33.10 41.23
N GLU A 374 16.10 32.40 42.37
CA GLU A 374 16.58 33.01 43.62
C GLU A 374 18.10 33.08 43.74
N THR A 375 18.83 32.31 42.93
CA THR A 375 20.31 32.35 42.95
C THR A 375 20.86 33.59 42.22
N SER A 376 20.06 34.23 41.36
CA SER A 376 20.42 35.50 40.69
C SER A 376 20.22 36.74 41.58
N GLU A 377 19.33 36.72 42.57
CA GLU A 377 19.09 37.91 43.41
C GLU A 377 20.07 38.04 44.58
N LYS A 378 20.72 36.95 45.01
CA LYS A 378 21.77 36.99 46.05
C LYS A 378 23.17 37.29 45.52
N SER A 379 23.40 37.24 44.20
CA SER A 379 24.69 37.59 43.59
C SER A 379 24.81 39.08 43.20
N GLU A 380 23.72 39.83 43.12
CA GLU A 380 23.76 41.27 42.74
C GLU A 380 24.17 42.24 43.87
N LYS A 381 24.24 41.81 45.14
CA LYS A 381 24.68 42.68 46.25
C LYS A 381 26.17 42.58 46.61
N THR A 382 26.96 41.80 45.88
CA THR A 382 28.42 41.68 46.14
C THR A 382 29.28 41.79 44.89
N GLU A 383 28.99 42.72 43.98
CA GLU A 383 29.99 43.24 43.03
C GLU A 383 30.10 44.76 43.13
N LYS A 384 30.62 45.24 44.26
CA LYS A 384 31.26 46.56 44.30
C LYS A 384 32.61 46.48 43.59
N LYS A 385 32.73 47.26 42.52
CA LYS A 385 33.96 47.75 41.85
C LYS A 385 34.81 46.70 41.12
N LYS A 386 34.56 46.57 39.81
CA LYS A 386 35.65 46.51 38.82
C LYS A 386 35.43 47.57 37.75
N LYS A 387 36.41 48.48 37.67
CA LYS A 387 36.50 49.62 36.75
C LYS A 387 36.34 49.16 35.30
N GLY A 388 35.57 49.93 34.53
CA GLY A 388 35.33 49.70 33.11
C GLY A 388 36.60 49.80 32.29
N PHE A 389 36.76 48.85 31.38
CA PHE A 389 37.77 48.73 30.33
C PHE A 389 37.96 50.00 29.46
N ARG A 390 37.04 50.97 29.56
CA ARG A 390 36.99 52.20 28.77
C ARG A 390 37.85 53.35 29.33
N GLU A 391 38.37 53.23 30.55
CA GLU A 391 39.37 54.17 31.09
C GLU A 391 40.82 53.76 30.74
N LYS A 392 41.11 52.46 30.55
CA LYS A 392 42.45 51.97 30.20
C LYS A 392 42.90 52.28 28.76
N VAL A 393 41.97 52.67 27.88
CA VAL A 393 42.29 52.98 26.47
C VAL A 393 42.62 54.47 26.29
N LYS A 394 42.27 55.34 27.24
CA LYS A 394 42.59 56.77 27.17
C LYS A 394 44.02 57.12 27.60
N GLU A 395 44.69 56.26 28.37
CA GLU A 395 46.09 56.47 28.80
C GLU A 395 47.15 55.93 27.82
N ILE A 396 46.76 55.39 26.66
CA ILE A 396 47.71 54.85 25.66
C ILE A 396 47.86 55.78 24.43
N PHE A 397 47.05 56.84 24.32
CA PHE A 397 47.04 57.73 23.14
C PHE A 397 47.42 59.19 23.41
N GLU A 398 47.88 59.53 24.61
CA GLU A 398 48.50 60.82 24.91
C GLU A 398 49.85 60.62 25.63
N GLU A 399 50.86 60.20 24.86
CA GLU A 399 52.28 60.58 25.05
C GLU A 399 52.93 60.80 23.68
#